data_AF-A0A101GGF0-F1
#
_entry.id   AF-A0A101GGF0-F1
#
_cell.length_a   1.000
_cell.length_b   1.000
_cell.length_c   1.000
_cell.angle_alpha   90.00
_cell.angle_beta   90.00
_cell.angle_gamma   90.00
#
_symmetry.space_group_name_H-M   'P 1'
#
loop_
_entity.id
_entity.type
_entity.pdbx_description
1 polymer ?
#
loop_
_entity_poly.entity_id
_entity_poly.type
_entity_poly.pdbx_seq_one_letter_code
_entity_poly.pdbx_strand_id
1 'polypeptide(L)'
;MIQPGDIISYSEMCIAEGISLQKGMNYKIRGGTSVILMSTRKGAPYSDRTENNGQILIYEGHDVDKKKDLKESPKSIDQPLKLKNGKLTANGKFFQAAENYKKGNPSEHVRVYEKIKSGIWVYNGTFELIDAWVEKSDKENRNVFKFKLQIIDVPVDSTVLDNDSIDLEHNRLIPTSVKLEVWKRDKGQCVKCGSKDNLHFDHILPFSKGGTSLKAENIQLLCARHNLQKNDKIQ
;
A
#
# COMPACT_ATOMS: atom_id res chain seq x y z
N MET A 1 -3.17 -6.30 -15.89
CA MET A 1 -3.35 -6.36 -14.42
C MET A 1 -2.43 -5.32 -13.82
N ILE A 2 -2.85 -4.58 -12.78
CA ILE A 2 -1.97 -3.58 -12.14
C ILE A 2 -0.82 -4.30 -11.42
N GLN A 3 0.41 -3.82 -11.60
CA GLN A 3 1.65 -4.34 -11.03
C GLN A 3 2.21 -3.39 -9.94
N PRO A 4 2.89 -3.93 -8.91
CA PRO A 4 3.48 -3.09 -7.87
C PRO A 4 4.46 -2.09 -8.48
N GLY A 5 4.33 -0.79 -8.16
CA GLY A 5 5.08 0.31 -8.78
C GLY A 5 4.25 1.13 -9.77
N ASP A 6 3.13 0.60 -10.27
CA ASP A 6 2.25 1.30 -11.20
C ASP A 6 1.69 2.58 -10.60
N ILE A 7 1.73 3.65 -11.39
CA ILE A 7 1.17 4.96 -11.06
C ILE A 7 -0.20 5.07 -11.72
N ILE A 8 -1.22 5.21 -10.90
CA ILE A 8 -2.62 5.16 -11.32
C ILE A 8 -3.44 6.32 -10.72
N SER A 9 -4.51 6.65 -11.41
CA SER A 9 -5.58 7.52 -10.93
C SER A 9 -6.51 6.79 -9.96
N TYR A 10 -7.33 7.57 -9.23
CA TYR A 10 -8.37 7.00 -8.37
C TYR A 10 -9.39 6.16 -9.17
N SER A 11 -9.74 6.60 -10.39
CA SER A 11 -10.64 5.88 -11.28
C SER A 11 -10.09 4.53 -11.70
N GLU A 12 -8.81 4.45 -12.10
CA GLU A 12 -8.16 3.20 -12.48
C GLU A 12 -8.06 2.24 -11.30
N MET A 13 -7.75 2.74 -10.10
CA MET A 13 -7.78 1.95 -8.87
C MET A 13 -9.18 1.36 -8.60
N CYS A 14 -10.25 2.15 -8.73
CA CYS A 14 -11.62 1.66 -8.55
C CYS A 14 -12.02 0.64 -9.61
N ILE A 15 -11.58 0.82 -10.86
CA ILE A 15 -11.80 -0.15 -11.95
C ILE A 15 -11.10 -1.47 -11.61
N ALA A 16 -9.85 -1.42 -11.17
CA ALA A 16 -9.08 -2.62 -10.83
C ALA A 16 -9.66 -3.39 -9.64
N GLU A 17 -10.18 -2.69 -8.63
CA GLU A 17 -10.84 -3.33 -7.49
C GLU A 17 -12.33 -3.65 -7.73
N GLY A 18 -12.92 -3.14 -8.82
CA GLY A 18 -14.32 -3.38 -9.18
C GLY A 18 -15.36 -2.70 -8.26
N ILE A 19 -14.94 -1.73 -7.46
CA ILE A 19 -15.76 -0.99 -6.48
C ILE A 19 -15.18 0.42 -6.25
N SER A 20 -16.05 1.38 -5.90
CA SER A 20 -15.63 2.68 -5.38
C SER A 20 -15.05 2.58 -3.97
N LEU A 21 -13.78 2.99 -3.80
CA LEU A 21 -13.06 2.95 -2.53
C LEU A 21 -13.21 4.26 -1.75
N GLN A 22 -14.40 4.48 -1.18
CA GLN A 22 -14.71 5.70 -0.43
C GLN A 22 -14.06 5.75 0.96
N LYS A 23 -13.64 4.60 1.48
CA LYS A 23 -12.94 4.47 2.77
C LYS A 23 -11.51 4.03 2.50
N GLY A 24 -10.58 4.39 3.39
CA GLY A 24 -9.19 3.95 3.24
C GLY A 24 -8.92 2.54 3.75
N MET A 25 -9.87 1.90 4.42
CA MET A 25 -9.82 0.47 4.73
C MET A 25 -11.07 -0.23 4.22
N ASN A 26 -10.87 -1.26 3.40
CA ASN A 26 -11.95 -2.02 2.78
C ASN A 26 -11.65 -3.51 2.98
N TYR A 27 -12.44 -4.18 3.82
CA TYR A 27 -12.21 -5.58 4.19
C TYR A 27 -13.07 -6.51 3.34
N LYS A 28 -12.45 -7.49 2.68
CA LYS A 28 -13.11 -8.51 1.84
C LYS A 28 -14.21 -7.91 0.96
N ILE A 29 -13.81 -6.96 0.12
CA ILE A 29 -14.64 -6.43 -0.96
C ILE A 29 -14.89 -7.53 -2.02
N ARG A 30 -15.52 -7.17 -3.14
CA ARG A 30 -15.90 -8.10 -4.20
C ARG A 30 -14.74 -9.03 -4.57
N GLY A 31 -14.98 -10.34 -4.54
CA GLY A 31 -13.95 -11.36 -4.80
C GLY A 31 -13.11 -11.76 -3.58
N GLY A 32 -13.39 -11.23 -2.39
CA GLY A 32 -12.69 -11.58 -1.15
C GLY A 32 -11.43 -10.75 -0.87
N THR A 33 -11.11 -9.80 -1.74
CA THR A 33 -9.93 -8.94 -1.63
C THR A 33 -10.05 -7.94 -0.48
N SER A 34 -9.00 -7.73 0.29
CA SER A 34 -8.89 -6.61 1.23
C SER A 34 -7.98 -5.51 0.66
N VAL A 35 -8.36 -4.25 0.86
CA VAL A 35 -7.66 -3.09 0.28
C VAL A 35 -7.44 -2.01 1.33
N ILE A 36 -6.21 -1.48 1.37
CA ILE A 36 -5.83 -0.34 2.18
C ILE A 36 -5.33 0.81 1.29
N LEU A 37 -5.81 2.01 1.61
CA LEU A 37 -5.33 3.27 1.06
C LEU A 37 -4.47 3.98 2.11
N MET A 38 -3.17 4.05 1.88
CA MET A 38 -2.19 4.61 2.80
C MET A 38 -1.63 5.96 2.34
N SER A 39 -1.07 6.72 3.28
CA SER A 39 -0.36 7.97 3.00
C SER A 39 0.55 8.36 4.17
N THR A 40 1.85 8.36 3.94
CA THR A 40 2.92 8.83 4.85
C THR A 40 3.31 10.30 4.62
N ARG A 41 2.59 11.01 3.74
CA ARG A 41 2.91 12.40 3.39
C ARG A 41 2.80 13.32 4.59
N LYS A 42 3.57 14.41 4.56
CA LYS A 42 3.43 15.50 5.54
C LYS A 42 1.98 16.00 5.55
N GLY A 43 1.36 16.01 6.74
CA GLY A 43 -0.03 16.41 6.91
C GLY A 43 -1.07 15.32 6.60
N ALA A 44 -0.65 14.06 6.38
CA ALA A 44 -1.59 12.95 6.30
C ALA A 44 -2.41 12.83 7.60
N PRO A 45 -3.72 12.50 7.51
CA PRO A 45 -4.61 12.45 8.66
C PRO A 45 -4.27 11.30 9.62
N TYR A 46 -3.57 10.29 9.15
CA TYR A 46 -3.20 9.09 9.91
C TYR A 46 -1.67 8.96 9.95
N SER A 47 -1.16 8.30 10.98
CA SER A 47 0.29 8.10 11.17
C SER A 47 0.72 6.74 10.65
N ASP A 48 0.60 6.57 9.33
CA ASP A 48 1.16 5.42 8.60
C ASP A 48 2.69 5.55 8.55
N ARG A 49 3.40 4.42 8.63
CA ARG A 49 4.85 4.38 8.51
C ARG A 49 5.34 3.07 7.92
N THR A 50 6.55 3.09 7.40
CA THR A 50 7.26 1.88 6.97
C THR A 50 8.39 1.56 7.94
N GLU A 51 8.64 0.28 8.14
CA GLU A 51 9.71 -0.27 8.98
C GLU A 51 10.53 -1.30 8.16
N ASN A 52 11.66 -1.76 8.68
CA ASN A 52 12.53 -2.75 8.04
C ASN A 52 12.85 -2.43 6.57
N ASN A 53 13.27 -1.19 6.29
CA ASN A 53 13.59 -0.72 4.94
C ASN A 53 12.44 -0.89 3.92
N GLY A 54 11.18 -0.79 4.38
CA GLY A 54 10.00 -0.87 3.51
C GLY A 54 9.41 -2.27 3.38
N GLN A 55 9.90 -3.26 4.12
CA GLN A 55 9.31 -4.61 4.17
C GLN A 55 8.04 -4.67 5.02
N ILE A 56 7.95 -3.77 6.00
CA ILE A 56 6.82 -3.70 6.92
C ILE A 56 6.11 -2.36 6.73
N LEU A 57 4.79 -2.41 6.61
CA LEU A 57 3.90 -1.27 6.71
C LEU A 57 3.19 -1.34 8.06
N ILE A 58 3.30 -0.28 8.86
CA ILE A 58 2.42 -0.05 10.00
C ILE A 58 1.34 0.93 9.57
N TYR A 59 0.10 0.43 9.53
CA TYR A 59 -1.06 1.19 9.11
C TYR A 59 -1.92 1.57 10.31
N GLU A 60 -2.36 2.83 10.38
CA GLU A 60 -3.29 3.27 11.42
C GLU A 60 -4.74 3.00 11.00
N GLY A 61 -5.53 2.48 11.93
CA GLY A 61 -6.96 2.29 11.75
C GLY A 61 -7.70 3.59 11.45
N HIS A 62 -8.99 3.44 11.12
CA HIS A 62 -9.82 4.55 10.70
C HIS A 62 -10.70 5.08 11.82
N ASP A 63 -11.02 6.37 11.72
CA ASP A 63 -11.90 7.03 12.67
C ASP A 63 -13.35 6.60 12.51
N VAL A 64 -14.19 6.96 13.48
CA VAL A 64 -15.64 6.89 13.30
C VAL A 64 -16.07 7.72 12.08
N ASP A 65 -17.02 7.19 11.30
CA ASP A 65 -17.62 7.95 10.21
C ASP A 65 -18.21 9.26 10.75
N LYS A 66 -17.87 10.40 10.12
CA LYS A 66 -18.40 11.71 10.49
C LYS A 66 -19.91 11.76 10.18
N LYS A 67 -20.74 11.59 11.20
CA LYS A 67 -22.20 11.75 11.11
C LYS A 67 -22.59 13.20 11.39
N LYS A 68 -23.71 13.67 10.82
CA LYS A 68 -24.24 15.03 11.06
C LYS A 68 -24.42 15.33 12.55
N ASP A 69 -24.78 14.33 13.35
CA ASP A 69 -25.05 14.48 14.79
C ASP A 69 -23.82 14.27 15.68
N LEU A 70 -22.65 14.01 15.09
CA LEU A 70 -21.41 13.89 15.86
C LEU A 70 -20.97 15.30 16.28
N LYS A 71 -21.23 15.63 17.55
CA LYS A 71 -20.90 16.94 18.15
C LYS A 71 -19.39 17.19 18.26
N GLU A 72 -18.60 16.13 18.30
CA GLU A 72 -17.15 16.18 18.51
C GLU A 72 -16.39 15.72 17.25
N SER A 73 -15.10 16.03 17.20
CA SER A 73 -14.25 15.58 16.09
C SER A 73 -14.11 14.05 16.12
N PRO A 74 -14.14 13.34 14.97
CA PRO A 74 -13.78 11.91 14.94
C PRO A 74 -12.39 11.61 15.56
N LYS A 75 -11.50 12.61 15.57
CA LYS A 75 -10.16 12.56 16.16
C LYS A 75 -10.11 12.82 17.67
N SER A 76 -11.24 13.05 18.34
CA SER A 76 -11.30 13.10 19.82
C SER A 76 -11.84 11.80 20.42
N ILE A 77 -12.19 10.82 19.59
CA ILE A 77 -12.84 9.58 20.01
C ILE A 77 -11.93 8.41 19.67
N ASP A 78 -11.76 7.49 20.63
CA ASP A 78 -11.10 6.21 20.43
C ASP A 78 -11.68 5.50 19.21
N GLN A 79 -10.80 4.90 18.40
CA GLN A 79 -11.25 4.14 17.25
C GLN A 79 -12.04 2.91 17.72
N PRO A 80 -13.26 2.68 17.20
CA PRO A 80 -14.10 1.61 17.71
C PRO A 80 -13.85 0.28 17.01
N LEU A 81 -13.84 -0.81 17.79
CA LEU A 81 -13.85 -2.18 17.27
C LEU A 81 -15.21 -2.54 16.65
N LYS A 82 -16.30 -2.08 17.28
CA LYS A 82 -17.68 -2.38 16.90
C LYS A 82 -18.50 -1.09 16.76
N LEU A 83 -19.45 -1.10 15.85
CA LEU A 83 -20.52 -0.11 15.78
C LEU A 83 -21.45 -0.25 16.99
N LYS A 84 -22.28 0.77 17.24
CA LYS A 84 -23.29 0.76 18.33
C LYS A 84 -24.25 -0.44 18.28
N ASN A 85 -24.50 -0.99 17.09
CA ASN A 85 -25.35 -2.17 16.88
C ASN A 85 -24.59 -3.50 17.03
N GLY A 86 -23.35 -3.50 17.52
CA GLY A 86 -22.53 -4.68 17.76
C GLY A 86 -21.79 -5.23 16.53
N LYS A 87 -22.09 -4.76 15.31
CA LYS A 87 -21.36 -5.18 14.09
C LYS A 87 -19.93 -4.64 14.12
N LEU A 88 -18.97 -5.44 13.64
CA LEU A 88 -17.57 -5.00 13.54
C LEU A 88 -17.43 -3.82 12.56
N THR A 89 -16.59 -2.85 12.93
CA THR A 89 -16.10 -1.82 12.02
C THR A 89 -15.06 -2.40 11.06
N ALA A 90 -14.55 -1.60 10.12
CA ALA A 90 -13.39 -2.03 9.32
C ALA A 90 -12.21 -2.39 10.23
N ASN A 91 -11.90 -1.54 11.22
CA ASN A 91 -10.88 -1.83 12.23
C ASN A 91 -11.15 -3.17 12.92
N GLY A 92 -12.39 -3.41 13.36
CA GLY A 92 -12.75 -4.67 14.02
C GLY A 92 -12.56 -5.91 13.14
N LYS A 93 -12.85 -5.81 11.83
CA LYS A 93 -12.66 -6.91 10.89
C LYS A 93 -11.18 -7.21 10.65
N PHE A 94 -10.37 -6.18 10.39
CA PHE A 94 -8.92 -6.34 10.24
C PHE A 94 -8.27 -6.85 11.54
N PHE A 95 -8.68 -6.32 12.69
CA PHE A 95 -8.15 -6.75 13.99
C PHE A 95 -8.45 -8.23 14.25
N GLN A 96 -9.70 -8.65 14.01
CA GLN A 96 -10.07 -10.06 14.13
C GLN A 96 -9.30 -10.95 13.16
N ALA A 97 -9.05 -10.48 11.93
CA ALA A 97 -8.27 -11.24 10.95
C ALA A 97 -6.81 -11.44 11.41
N ALA A 98 -6.16 -10.40 11.93
CA ALA A 98 -4.81 -10.50 12.49
C ALA A 98 -4.77 -11.44 13.71
N GLU A 99 -5.74 -11.36 14.62
CA GLU A 99 -5.84 -12.26 15.78
C GLU A 99 -6.07 -13.72 15.37
N ASN A 100 -6.83 -13.96 14.29
CA ASN A 100 -7.02 -15.31 13.76
C ASN A 100 -5.72 -15.86 13.15
N TYR A 101 -4.94 -15.03 12.46
CA TYR A 101 -3.63 -15.41 11.94
C TYR A 101 -2.67 -15.86 13.06
N LYS A 102 -2.60 -15.09 14.16
CA LYS A 102 -1.82 -15.47 15.35
C LYS A 102 -2.24 -16.81 15.98
N LYS A 103 -3.47 -17.25 15.73
CA LYS A 103 -3.99 -18.56 16.18
C LYS A 103 -3.70 -19.70 15.19
N GLY A 104 -2.92 -19.45 14.14
CA GLY A 104 -2.55 -20.43 13.13
C GLY A 104 -3.50 -20.54 11.95
N ASN A 105 -4.46 -19.61 11.79
CA ASN A 105 -5.25 -19.53 10.56
C ASN A 105 -4.45 -18.84 9.45
N PRO A 106 -4.80 -19.01 8.16
CA PRO A 106 -4.18 -18.25 7.08
C PRO A 106 -4.27 -16.72 7.28
N SER A 107 -3.21 -16.01 6.86
CA SER A 107 -3.15 -14.55 6.94
C SER A 107 -4.17 -13.91 5.98
N GLU A 108 -4.59 -12.67 6.28
CA GLU A 108 -5.37 -11.89 5.33
C GLU A 108 -4.42 -11.18 4.37
N HIS A 109 -4.62 -11.39 3.06
CA HIS A 109 -3.89 -10.67 2.03
C HIS A 109 -4.55 -9.33 1.73
N VAL A 110 -3.75 -8.26 1.73
CA VAL A 110 -4.20 -6.88 1.63
C VAL A 110 -3.46 -6.17 0.50
N ARG A 111 -4.20 -5.68 -0.49
CA ARG A 111 -3.66 -4.82 -1.55
C ARG A 111 -3.48 -3.41 -1.00
N VAL A 112 -2.29 -2.85 -1.17
CA VAL A 112 -1.94 -1.53 -0.63
C VAL A 112 -1.77 -0.53 -1.77
N TYR A 113 -2.49 0.58 -1.67
CA TYR A 113 -2.33 1.73 -2.56
C TYR A 113 -1.85 2.93 -1.76
N GLU A 114 -0.83 3.61 -2.25
CA GLU A 114 -0.27 4.79 -1.61
C GLU A 114 -0.60 6.05 -2.38
N LYS A 115 -1.17 7.04 -1.67
CA LYS A 115 -1.40 8.35 -2.25
C LYS A 115 -0.12 9.18 -2.09
N ILE A 116 0.62 9.41 -3.18
CA ILE A 116 1.84 10.22 -3.16
C ILE A 116 1.58 11.71 -3.47
N LYS A 117 0.53 12.03 -4.22
CA LYS A 117 0.10 13.42 -4.49
C LYS A 117 -1.43 13.48 -4.68
N SER A 118 -2.00 14.67 -4.81
CA SER A 118 -3.39 14.79 -5.27
C SER A 118 -3.52 14.15 -6.65
N GLY A 119 -4.51 13.26 -6.82
CA GLY A 119 -4.77 12.54 -8.06
C GLY A 119 -3.79 11.40 -8.39
N ILE A 120 -2.68 11.26 -7.66
CA ILE A 120 -1.63 10.29 -7.99
C ILE A 120 -1.54 9.23 -6.89
N TRP A 121 -1.83 7.99 -7.28
CA TRP A 121 -1.71 6.80 -6.46
C TRP A 121 -0.64 5.88 -7.04
N VAL A 122 -0.02 5.10 -6.16
CA VAL A 122 0.92 4.04 -6.53
C VAL A 122 0.38 2.74 -5.96
N TYR A 123 0.27 1.70 -6.78
CA TYR A 123 0.01 0.36 -6.26
C TYR A 123 1.30 -0.19 -5.65
N ASN A 124 1.27 -0.49 -4.35
CA ASN A 124 2.45 -0.90 -3.60
C ASN A 124 2.59 -2.42 -3.49
N GLY A 125 1.65 -3.18 -4.05
CA GLY A 125 1.62 -4.64 -3.99
C GLY A 125 0.64 -5.19 -2.96
N THR A 126 0.76 -6.49 -2.74
CA THR A 126 -0.04 -7.24 -1.76
C THR A 126 0.80 -7.51 -0.52
N PHE A 127 0.16 -7.47 0.65
CA PHE A 127 0.80 -7.66 1.94
C PHE A 127 0.01 -8.67 2.78
N GLU A 128 0.68 -9.45 3.62
CA GLU A 128 0.07 -10.25 4.67
C GLU A 128 -0.19 -9.38 5.91
N LEU A 129 -1.41 -9.44 6.44
CA LEU A 129 -1.72 -8.88 7.75
C LEU A 129 -1.24 -9.83 8.85
N ILE A 130 -0.14 -9.47 9.53
CA ILE A 130 0.53 -10.35 10.48
C ILE A 130 0.30 -9.97 11.95
N ASP A 131 -0.09 -8.74 12.24
CA ASP A 131 -0.34 -8.28 13.61
C ASP A 131 -1.35 -7.12 13.65
N ALA A 132 -2.02 -6.96 14.78
CA ALA A 132 -2.80 -5.79 15.13
C ALA A 132 -2.76 -5.53 16.64
N TRP A 133 -2.72 -4.25 17.02
CA TRP A 133 -2.78 -3.81 18.41
C TRP A 133 -3.49 -2.47 18.54
N VAL A 134 -3.68 -2.02 19.78
CA VAL A 134 -4.19 -0.70 20.12
C VAL A 134 -3.10 0.06 20.85
N GLU A 135 -2.86 1.32 20.47
CA GLU A 135 -1.95 2.21 21.17
C GLU A 135 -2.52 3.63 21.26
N LYS A 136 -1.94 4.46 22.13
CA LYS A 136 -2.27 5.89 22.17
C LYS A 136 -1.72 6.59 20.93
N SER A 137 -2.52 7.45 20.31
CA SER A 137 -2.06 8.28 19.20
C SER A 137 -0.96 9.25 19.65
N ASP A 138 0.07 9.42 18.81
CA ASP A 138 1.15 10.39 19.02
C ASP A 138 0.67 11.85 18.88
N LYS A 139 -0.47 12.06 18.20
CA LYS A 139 -0.99 13.38 17.85
C LYS A 139 -2.21 13.76 18.67
N GLU A 140 -3.00 12.78 19.10
CA GLU A 140 -4.26 12.99 19.79
C GLU A 140 -4.33 12.14 21.07
N ASN A 141 -4.98 12.63 22.12
CA ASN A 141 -5.17 11.86 23.35
C ASN A 141 -6.32 10.85 23.22
N ARG A 142 -6.12 9.82 22.38
CA ARG A 142 -7.08 8.74 22.13
C ARG A 142 -6.37 7.44 21.75
N ASN A 143 -7.07 6.33 21.84
CA ASN A 143 -6.62 5.03 21.36
C ASN A 143 -6.91 4.86 19.87
N VAL A 144 -5.92 4.36 19.14
CA VAL A 144 -6.00 4.02 17.71
C VAL A 144 -5.58 2.58 17.48
N PHE A 145 -6.13 1.96 16.45
CA PHE A 145 -5.67 0.66 16.00
C PHE A 145 -4.41 0.81 15.15
N LYS A 146 -3.51 -0.15 15.26
CA LYS A 146 -2.37 -0.32 14.37
C LYS A 146 -2.41 -1.72 13.79
N PHE A 147 -2.04 -1.81 12.52
CA PHE A 147 -1.98 -3.05 11.75
C PHE A 147 -0.59 -3.19 11.18
N LYS A 148 0.07 -4.32 11.44
CA LYS A 148 1.37 -4.65 10.86
C LYS A 148 1.15 -5.51 9.63
N LEU A 149 1.56 -4.99 8.49
CA LEU A 149 1.48 -5.66 7.21
C LEU A 149 2.89 -5.95 6.70
N GLN A 150 3.14 -7.18 6.31
CA GLN A 150 4.40 -7.61 5.70
C GLN A 150 4.19 -7.83 4.22
N ILE A 151 5.07 -7.30 3.39
CA ILE A 151 4.97 -7.49 1.93
C ILE A 151 5.09 -8.97 1.56
N ILE A 152 4.33 -9.40 0.57
CA ILE A 152 4.38 -10.80 0.11
C ILE A 152 5.25 -10.88 -1.14
N ASP A 153 6.27 -11.75 -1.09
CA ASP A 153 6.98 -12.23 -2.27
C ASP A 153 6.10 -13.25 -3.01
N VAL A 154 5.03 -12.82 -3.70
CA VAL A 154 4.30 -13.74 -4.60
C VAL A 154 4.51 -13.34 -6.06
N PRO A 155 5.18 -14.18 -6.86
CA PRO A 155 5.04 -14.14 -8.31
C PRO A 155 3.59 -14.49 -8.65
N VAL A 156 2.93 -13.64 -9.43
CA VAL A 156 1.62 -13.96 -10.00
C VAL A 156 1.81 -15.14 -10.98
N ASP A 157 1.09 -16.24 -10.71
CA ASP A 157 1.03 -17.53 -11.42
C ASP A 157 2.08 -18.62 -11.06
N SER A 158 1.72 -19.44 -10.07
CA SER A 158 2.41 -20.69 -9.69
C SER A 158 2.20 -21.87 -10.65
N THR A 159 2.22 -21.65 -11.97
CA THR A 159 2.17 -22.77 -12.95
C THR A 159 3.38 -22.89 -13.87
N VAL A 160 4.46 -22.14 -13.62
CA VAL A 160 5.74 -22.39 -14.28
C VAL A 160 6.86 -22.36 -13.24
N LEU A 161 7.29 -23.56 -12.84
CA LEU A 161 8.52 -23.79 -12.10
C LEU A 161 9.68 -23.57 -13.07
N ASP A 162 10.21 -22.36 -13.14
CA ASP A 162 11.59 -22.16 -13.55
C ASP A 162 12.33 -21.45 -12.42
N ASN A 163 13.47 -22.04 -12.09
CA ASN A 163 14.11 -22.00 -10.78
C ASN A 163 15.23 -20.97 -10.72
N ASP A 164 15.09 -19.82 -11.39
CA ASP A 164 16.10 -18.76 -11.38
C ASP A 164 15.44 -17.36 -11.41
N SER A 165 15.80 -16.55 -10.41
CA SER A 165 15.32 -15.19 -10.10
C SER A 165 13.93 -15.05 -9.48
N ILE A 166 13.83 -15.36 -8.18
CA ILE A 166 12.77 -14.77 -7.33
C ILE A 166 12.90 -13.24 -7.45
N ASP A 167 11.83 -12.60 -7.92
CA ASP A 167 11.73 -11.16 -8.14
C ASP A 167 11.74 -10.39 -6.80
N LEU A 168 12.93 -10.27 -6.22
CA LEU A 168 13.21 -9.53 -4.99
C LEU A 168 13.07 -8.00 -5.18
N GLU A 169 12.84 -7.49 -6.40
CA GLU A 169 12.63 -6.06 -6.63
C GLU A 169 11.39 -5.55 -5.89
N HIS A 170 10.38 -6.40 -5.76
CA HIS A 170 9.09 -6.07 -5.15
C HIS A 170 8.99 -6.38 -3.65
N ASN A 171 10.05 -6.86 -3.00
CA ASN A 171 10.03 -7.18 -1.57
C ASN A 171 10.17 -5.94 -0.67
N ARG A 172 10.18 -4.73 -1.22
CA ARG A 172 10.33 -3.49 -0.44
C ARG A 172 9.60 -2.31 -1.05
N LEU A 173 8.92 -1.57 -0.19
CA LEU A 173 8.37 -0.27 -0.54
C LEU A 173 9.47 0.74 -0.85
N ILE A 174 9.37 1.37 -2.02
CA ILE A 174 10.10 2.61 -2.30
C ILE A 174 9.55 3.69 -1.36
N PRO A 175 10.38 4.35 -0.52
CA PRO A 175 9.92 5.39 0.37
C PRO A 175 9.23 6.52 -0.39
N THR A 176 8.22 7.12 0.24
CA THR A 176 7.45 8.22 -0.35
C THR A 176 8.30 9.43 -0.71
N SER A 177 9.33 9.73 0.10
CA SER A 177 10.29 10.80 -0.20
C SER A 177 11.02 10.53 -1.52
N VAL A 178 11.49 9.30 -1.72
CA VAL A 178 12.16 8.86 -2.95
C VAL A 178 11.21 8.92 -4.14
N LYS A 179 9.97 8.41 -4.00
CA LYS A 179 8.94 8.52 -5.05
C LYS A 179 8.67 9.96 -5.47
N LEU A 180 8.57 10.87 -4.49
CA LEU A 180 8.35 12.30 -4.76
C LEU A 180 9.56 12.96 -5.45
N GLU A 181 10.76 12.61 -5.03
CA GLU A 181 12.01 13.10 -5.64
C GLU A 181 12.13 12.64 -7.09
N VAL A 182 11.95 11.34 -7.34
CA VAL A 182 11.94 10.74 -8.69
C VAL A 182 10.85 11.36 -9.55
N TRP A 183 9.63 11.50 -9.03
CA TRP A 183 8.53 12.14 -9.77
C TRP A 183 8.87 13.57 -10.19
N LYS A 184 9.51 14.35 -9.29
CA LYS A 184 9.94 15.71 -9.57
C LYS A 184 11.07 15.74 -10.60
N ARG A 185 12.09 14.89 -10.42
CA ARG A 185 13.26 14.77 -11.31
C ARG A 185 12.84 14.39 -12.72
N ASP A 186 12.00 13.37 -12.85
CA ASP A 186 11.55 12.79 -14.12
C ASP A 186 10.35 13.55 -14.70
N LYS A 187 9.89 14.63 -14.04
CA LYS A 187 8.79 15.50 -14.48
C LYS A 187 7.48 14.75 -14.77
N GLY A 188 7.24 13.67 -14.03
CA GLY A 188 6.10 12.77 -14.24
C GLY A 188 6.05 12.19 -15.66
N GLN A 189 7.20 11.82 -16.21
CA GLN A 189 7.36 11.30 -17.57
C GLN A 189 8.34 10.13 -17.58
N CYS A 190 8.18 9.24 -18.56
CA CYS A 190 9.11 8.17 -18.81
C CYS A 190 10.48 8.72 -19.20
N VAL A 191 11.54 8.32 -18.51
CA VAL A 191 12.90 8.81 -18.79
C VAL A 191 13.47 8.36 -20.14
N LYS A 192 12.84 7.37 -20.79
CA LYS A 192 13.28 6.83 -22.08
C LYS A 192 12.57 7.44 -23.30
N CYS A 193 11.28 7.80 -23.20
CA CYS A 193 10.52 8.39 -24.33
C CYS A 193 9.73 9.67 -24.01
N GLY A 194 9.67 10.11 -22.76
CA GLY A 194 8.87 11.27 -22.37
C GLY A 194 7.35 11.03 -22.28
N SER A 195 6.87 9.80 -22.49
CA SER A 195 5.44 9.46 -22.29
C SER A 195 5.00 9.77 -20.86
N LYS A 196 3.76 10.22 -20.69
CA LYS A 196 3.13 10.49 -19.39
C LYS A 196 2.13 9.40 -18.98
N ASP A 197 1.95 8.40 -19.83
CA ASP A 197 0.89 7.42 -19.69
C ASP A 197 1.44 6.10 -19.17
N ASN A 198 0.66 5.42 -18.32
CA ASN A 198 0.98 4.12 -17.75
C ASN A 198 2.40 4.08 -17.15
N LEU A 199 2.68 5.05 -16.28
CA LEU A 199 3.98 5.21 -15.64
C LEU A 199 4.14 4.25 -14.46
N HIS A 200 5.38 3.92 -14.18
CA HIS A 200 5.77 2.97 -13.15
C HIS A 200 7.08 3.41 -12.49
N PHE A 201 7.18 3.26 -11.17
CA PHE A 201 8.45 3.41 -10.45
C PHE A 201 9.26 2.11 -10.56
N ASP A 202 10.37 2.17 -11.28
CA ASP A 202 11.23 1.02 -11.58
C ASP A 202 12.63 1.20 -10.99
N HIS A 203 13.27 0.10 -10.57
CA HIS A 203 14.66 0.11 -10.11
C HIS A 203 15.63 0.02 -11.28
N ILE A 204 16.63 0.90 -11.32
CA ILE A 204 17.69 0.86 -12.35
C ILE A 204 18.57 -0.38 -12.14
N LEU A 205 19.11 -0.55 -10.94
CA LEU A 205 19.78 -1.77 -10.50
C LEU A 205 18.79 -2.58 -9.65
N PRO A 206 18.50 -3.84 -10.02
CA PRO A 206 17.65 -4.74 -9.24
C PRO A 206 18.17 -4.91 -7.81
N PHE A 207 17.25 -5.10 -6.86
CA PHE A 207 17.64 -5.34 -5.46
C PHE A 207 18.55 -6.57 -5.31
N SER A 208 18.24 -7.65 -6.04
CA SER A 208 19.04 -8.89 -6.09
C SER A 208 20.48 -8.66 -6.54
N LYS A 209 20.75 -7.57 -7.28
CA LYS A 209 22.06 -7.16 -7.77
C LYS A 209 22.68 -6.03 -6.92
N GLY A 210 22.16 -5.78 -5.72
CA GLY A 210 22.65 -4.74 -4.80
C GLY A 210 21.98 -3.37 -4.97
N GLY A 211 20.90 -3.28 -5.74
CA GLY A 211 20.07 -2.08 -5.86
C GLY A 211 19.48 -1.64 -4.52
N THR A 212 19.15 -0.36 -4.39
CA THR A 212 18.50 0.19 -3.20
C THR A 212 17.23 0.94 -3.55
N SER A 213 16.21 0.83 -2.70
CA SER A 213 14.98 1.63 -2.79
C SER A 213 15.10 2.99 -2.08
N LEU A 214 16.19 3.21 -1.33
CA LEU A 214 16.37 4.38 -0.45
C LEU A 214 16.95 5.60 -1.18
N LYS A 215 17.42 5.41 -2.41
CA LYS A 215 18.14 6.42 -3.20
C LYS A 215 17.41 6.67 -4.51
N ALA A 216 17.04 7.91 -4.78
CA ALA A 216 16.35 8.29 -6.01
C ALA A 216 17.19 7.98 -7.26
N GLU A 217 18.51 7.98 -7.14
CA GLU A 217 19.43 7.65 -8.22
C GLU A 217 19.27 6.21 -8.73
N ASN A 218 18.75 5.30 -7.91
CA ASN A 218 18.49 3.92 -8.31
C ASN A 218 17.03 3.67 -8.74
N ILE A 219 16.20 4.70 -8.78
CA ILE A 219 14.78 4.58 -9.16
C ILE A 219 14.52 5.50 -10.37
N GLN A 220 13.68 5.05 -11.29
CA GLN A 220 13.31 5.79 -12.51
C GLN A 220 11.82 5.65 -12.83
N LEU A 221 11.27 6.61 -13.57
CA LEU A 221 9.95 6.45 -14.18
C LEU A 221 10.06 5.82 -15.57
N LEU A 222 9.39 4.68 -15.75
CA LEU A 222 9.21 4.04 -17.05
C LEU A 222 7.73 3.99 -17.42
N CYS A 223 7.41 4.12 -18.71
CA CYS A 223 6.09 3.74 -19.20
C CYS A 223 6.02 2.22 -19.35
N ALA A 224 4.80 1.66 -19.36
CA ALA A 224 4.57 0.21 -19.48
C ALA A 224 5.41 -0.44 -20.59
N ARG A 225 5.51 0.19 -21.78
CA ARG A 225 6.32 -0.33 -22.91
C ARG A 225 7.79 -0.49 -22.55
N HIS A 226 8.39 0.50 -21.90
CA HIS A 226 9.81 0.45 -21.55
C HIS A 226 10.10 -0.37 -20.30
N ASN A 227 9.13 -0.46 -19.39
CA ASN A 227 9.23 -1.34 -18.22
C ASN A 227 9.33 -2.81 -18.65
N LEU A 228 8.43 -3.23 -19.54
CA LEU A 228 8.44 -4.59 -20.11
C LEU A 228 9.76 -4.88 -20.85
N GLN A 229 10.20 -3.96 -21.72
CA GLN A 229 11.47 -4.10 -22.46
C GLN A 229 12.71 -4.19 -21.56
N LYS A 230 12.67 -3.63 -20.35
CA LYS A 230 13.76 -3.74 -19.38
C LYS A 230 13.76 -5.13 -18.76
N ASN A 231 12.59 -5.60 -18.32
CA ASN A 231 12.46 -6.92 -17.70
C ASN A 231 12.89 -8.05 -18.65
N ASP A 232 12.57 -7.93 -19.94
CA ASP A 232 12.99 -8.88 -20.98
C ASP A 232 14.53 -8.96 -21.16
N LYS A 233 15.29 -7.97 -20.67
CA LYS A 233 16.75 -7.86 -20.83
C LYS A 233 17.54 -8.19 -19.57
N ILE A 234 16.88 -8.41 -18.44
CA ILE A 234 17.53 -8.86 -17.21
C ILE A 234 17.56 -10.40 -17.26
N GLN A 235 18.37 -10.94 -18.18
CA GLN A 235 18.87 -12.33 -18.13
C GLN A 235 20.29 -12.31 -17.58
#